data_AF-A0AB73R6B1-F1
#
_entry.id   AF-A0AB73R6B1-F1
#
_cell.length_a   1.000
_cell.length_b   1.000
_cell.length_c   1.000
_cell.angle_alpha   90.00
_cell.angle_beta   90.00
_cell.angle_gamma   90.00
#
_symmetry.space_group_name_H-M   'P 1'
#
loop_
_entity.id
_entity.type
_entity.pdbx_description
1 polymer ?
#
loop_
_entity_poly.entity_id
_entity_poly.type
_entity_poly.pdbx_seq_one_letter_code
_entity_poly.pdbx_strand_id
1 'polypeptide(L)'
;MTNYPNLPNSVLEITEQPEVKEITNELLKQLQNALKGNHLFTEQVELSLKGIVRILEVLLSLDFFKNANEIDSSLRNSIEWLSNAGESLKNKMKEYEGFFSEFNTSMHANEQEVTAILNANTENIKSEIKKLENQLIETTTKLLTSYQIFLNQARDNANNQINANKQEVLNNITQEKNQATSEIIEAKKTDHFIIKTLIFLRLNKAC
;
A
#
# COMPACT_ATOMS: atom_id res chain seq x y z
N MET A 1 3.82 -8.00 22.17
CA MET A 1 4.81 -7.49 23.16
C MET A 1 6.07 -8.31 22.96
N THR A 2 7.08 -7.75 22.30
CA THR A 2 8.30 -8.44 21.92
C THR A 2 9.16 -8.70 23.15
N ASN A 3 9.22 -9.95 23.61
CA ASN A 3 10.10 -10.36 24.69
C ASN A 3 11.37 -10.91 24.06
N TYR A 4 12.43 -10.10 24.04
CA TYR A 4 13.75 -10.53 23.63
C TYR A 4 14.49 -11.09 24.84
N PRO A 5 15.20 -12.23 24.69
CA PRO A 5 16.04 -12.72 25.78
C PRO A 5 17.16 -11.71 26.05
N ASN A 6 17.57 -11.60 27.32
CA ASN A 6 18.71 -10.79 27.68
C ASN A 6 19.99 -11.43 27.17
N LEU A 7 20.91 -10.62 26.67
CA LEU A 7 22.21 -11.09 26.24
C LEU A 7 22.96 -11.72 27.43
N PRO A 8 23.54 -12.92 27.29
CA PRO A 8 24.41 -13.49 28.32
C PRO A 8 25.60 -12.58 28.60
N ASN A 9 26.06 -12.56 29.86
CA ASN A 9 27.27 -11.84 30.24
C ASN A 9 28.48 -12.43 29.50
N SER A 10 29.31 -11.58 28.90
CA SER A 10 30.48 -11.98 28.12
C SER A 10 31.72 -12.35 28.97
N VAL A 11 31.70 -12.10 30.28
CA VAL A 11 32.83 -12.42 31.18
C VAL A 11 33.00 -13.93 31.33
N LEU A 12 34.23 -14.41 31.15
CA LEU A 12 34.65 -15.78 31.45
C LEU A 12 35.25 -15.83 32.87
N GLU A 13 34.75 -16.71 33.71
CA GLU A 13 35.27 -16.92 35.08
C GLU A 13 36.55 -17.77 35.03
N ILE A 14 37.67 -17.15 34.65
CA ILE A 14 38.98 -17.80 34.60
C ILE A 14 39.85 -17.23 35.74
N THR A 15 40.51 -18.11 36.50
CA THR A 15 41.46 -17.70 37.55
C THR A 15 42.71 -17.07 36.93
N GLU A 16 43.47 -16.28 37.70
CA GLU A 16 44.70 -15.63 37.22
C GLU A 16 45.64 -16.65 36.57
N GLN A 17 46.11 -16.31 35.37
CA GLN A 17 46.99 -17.17 34.57
C GLN A 17 48.31 -17.39 35.32
N PRO A 18 48.84 -18.64 35.40
CA PRO A 18 50.17 -18.86 35.93
C PRO A 18 51.22 -18.12 35.08
N GLU A 19 52.25 -17.53 35.71
CA GLU A 19 53.32 -16.81 35.01
C GLU A 19 54.07 -17.72 34.01
N VAL A 20 53.69 -17.66 32.75
CA VAL A 20 54.39 -18.30 31.63
C VAL A 20 55.16 -17.21 30.91
N LYS A 21 56.49 -17.37 30.77
CA LYS A 21 57.33 -16.45 29.98
C LYS A 21 56.75 -16.30 28.57
N GLU A 22 56.51 -15.05 28.21
CA GLU A 22 55.72 -14.57 27.09
C GLU A 22 56.09 -15.25 25.76
N ILE A 23 55.22 -16.12 25.25
CA ILE A 23 55.17 -16.47 23.82
C ILE A 23 53.87 -15.87 23.30
N THR A 24 53.91 -14.62 22.87
CA THR A 24 52.81 -14.00 22.12
C THR A 24 52.66 -14.75 20.79
N ASN A 25 51.75 -15.73 20.76
CA ASN A 25 51.64 -16.68 19.65
C ASN A 25 50.99 -16.01 18.41
N GLU A 26 51.54 -16.27 17.21
CA GLU A 26 51.02 -15.94 15.88
C GLU A 26 49.49 -16.15 15.74
N LEU A 27 48.96 -17.16 16.45
CA LEU A 27 47.54 -17.49 16.50
C LEU A 27 46.65 -16.32 16.95
N LEU A 28 47.08 -15.53 17.95
CA LEU A 28 46.33 -14.36 18.44
C LEU A 28 46.25 -13.25 17.39
N LYS A 29 47.29 -13.07 16.58
CA LYS A 29 47.30 -12.10 15.48
C LYS A 29 46.38 -12.53 14.34
N GLN A 30 46.40 -13.81 13.98
CA GLN A 30 45.51 -14.35 12.95
C GLN A 30 44.03 -14.21 13.35
N LEU A 31 43.72 -14.44 14.63
CA LEU A 31 42.39 -14.24 15.19
C LEU A 31 41.95 -12.77 15.14
N GLN A 32 42.83 -11.86 15.56
CA GLN A 32 42.53 -10.43 15.55
C GLN A 32 42.28 -9.91 14.12
N ASN A 33 42.98 -10.46 13.12
CA ASN A 33 42.77 -10.12 11.72
C ASN A 33 41.45 -10.66 11.16
N ALA A 34 41.03 -11.87 11.55
CA ALA A 34 39.75 -12.45 11.15
C ALA A 34 38.54 -11.67 11.69
N LEU A 35 38.69 -11.02 12.85
CA LEU A 35 37.63 -10.24 13.53
C LEU A 35 37.57 -8.76 13.14
N LYS A 36 38.60 -8.22 12.46
CA LYS A 36 38.73 -6.78 12.15
C LYS A 36 38.11 -6.32 10.82
N GLY A 37 37.47 -7.21 10.05
CA GLY A 37 36.90 -6.88 8.74
C GLY A 37 35.53 -6.15 8.81
N ASN A 38 35.26 -5.28 7.83
CA ASN A 38 33.96 -4.62 7.62
C ASN A 38 32.97 -5.58 6.91
N HIS A 39 32.43 -6.55 7.65
CA HIS A 39 31.43 -7.51 7.16
C HIS A 39 30.03 -7.17 7.66
N LEU A 40 28.99 -7.69 7.00
CA LEU A 40 27.61 -7.59 7.50
C LEU A 40 27.50 -8.24 8.89
N PHE A 41 26.66 -7.68 9.77
CA PHE A 41 26.56 -8.12 11.17
C PHE A 41 26.40 -9.64 11.33
N THR A 42 25.56 -10.29 10.51
CA THR A 42 25.37 -11.74 10.52
C THR A 42 26.64 -12.52 10.16
N GLU A 43 27.40 -12.02 9.17
CA GLU A 43 28.66 -12.62 8.73
C GLU A 43 29.76 -12.42 9.79
N GLN A 44 29.78 -11.27 10.46
CA GLN A 44 30.69 -11.02 11.59
C GLN A 44 30.42 -11.97 12.77
N VAL A 45 29.15 -12.22 13.10
CA VAL A 45 28.77 -13.17 14.15
C VAL A 45 29.18 -14.59 13.76
N GLU A 46 28.92 -15.01 12.52
CA GLU A 46 29.31 -16.34 12.03
C GLU A 46 30.84 -16.53 12.04
N LEU A 47 31.60 -15.55 11.55
CA LEU A 47 33.08 -15.58 11.54
C LEU A 47 33.64 -15.61 12.97
N SER A 48 33.04 -14.85 13.89
CA SER A 48 33.45 -14.83 15.30
C SER A 48 33.24 -16.19 15.97
N LEU A 49 32.09 -16.83 15.73
CA LEU A 49 31.79 -18.16 16.25
C LEU A 49 32.73 -19.23 15.67
N LYS A 50 33.04 -19.18 14.36
CA LYS A 50 34.04 -20.05 13.74
C LYS A 50 35.44 -19.85 14.34
N GLY A 51 35.82 -18.62 14.64
CA GLY A 51 37.07 -18.29 15.33
C GLY A 51 37.15 -18.94 16.72
N ILE A 52 36.07 -18.87 17.50
CA ILE A 52 35.98 -19.49 18.84
C ILE A 52 36.07 -21.02 18.73
N VAL A 53 35.32 -21.65 17.82
CA VAL A 53 35.39 -23.11 17.59
C VAL A 53 36.81 -23.54 17.22
N ARG A 54 37.50 -22.77 16.38
CA ARG A 54 38.88 -23.08 15.98
C ARG A 54 39.87 -22.99 17.15
N ILE A 55 39.71 -22.01 18.04
CA ILE A 55 40.53 -21.90 19.26
C ILE A 55 40.33 -23.13 20.14
N LEU A 56 39.08 -23.56 20.31
CA LEU A 56 38.74 -24.76 21.10
C LEU A 56 39.33 -26.03 20.50
N GLU A 57 39.24 -26.22 19.18
CA GLU A 57 39.88 -27.33 18.49
C GLU A 57 41.39 -27.34 18.71
N VAL A 58 42.05 -26.17 18.61
CA VAL A 58 43.50 -26.04 18.83
C VAL A 58 43.86 -26.37 20.28
N LEU A 59 43.13 -25.85 21.27
CA LEU A 59 43.37 -26.15 22.69
C LEU A 59 43.19 -27.64 23.01
N LEU A 60 42.21 -28.30 22.39
CA LEU A 60 41.91 -29.72 22.59
C LEU A 60 42.83 -30.67 21.80
N SER A 61 43.45 -30.21 20.70
CA SER A 61 44.29 -31.02 19.81
C SER A 61 45.79 -30.97 20.13
N LEU A 62 46.21 -30.15 21.09
CA LEU A 62 47.61 -30.08 21.50
C LEU A 62 48.06 -31.42 22.12
N ASP A 63 48.80 -32.22 21.36
CA ASP A 63 49.51 -33.44 21.79
C ASP A 63 50.60 -33.20 22.86
N PHE A 64 50.77 -31.96 23.35
CA PHE A 64 51.72 -31.56 24.39
C PHE A 64 51.58 -32.38 25.69
N PHE A 65 50.40 -32.91 25.98
CA PHE A 65 50.09 -33.62 27.24
C PHE A 65 50.54 -35.10 27.26
N LYS A 66 50.97 -35.68 26.13
CA LYS A 66 51.21 -37.14 26.05
C LYS A 66 52.61 -37.60 26.46
N ASN A 67 53.58 -36.70 26.62
CA ASN A 67 54.98 -37.05 26.93
C ASN A 67 55.50 -36.41 28.24
N ALA A 68 54.64 -36.32 29.26
CA ALA A 68 54.99 -35.71 30.53
C ALA A 68 55.53 -36.78 31.52
N ASN A 69 56.58 -37.53 31.14
CA ASN A 69 57.20 -38.51 32.04
C ASN A 69 58.23 -37.89 33.01
N GLU A 70 58.36 -36.56 33.03
CA GLU A 70 59.14 -35.80 34.02
C GLU A 70 58.38 -34.49 34.39
N ILE A 71 57.24 -34.58 35.08
CA ILE A 71 56.36 -33.40 35.34
C ILE A 71 56.87 -32.57 36.54
N ASP A 72 57.40 -31.38 36.28
CA ASP A 72 57.50 -30.32 37.28
C ASP A 72 56.11 -29.80 37.67
N SER A 73 55.90 -29.49 38.95
CA SER A 73 54.65 -29.00 39.55
C SER A 73 54.00 -27.81 38.80
N SER A 74 54.81 -26.97 38.16
CA SER A 74 54.37 -25.84 37.32
C SER A 74 53.56 -26.27 36.08
N LEU A 75 53.95 -27.37 35.44
CA LEU A 75 53.23 -27.93 34.29
C LEU A 75 51.88 -28.50 34.72
N ARG A 76 51.81 -29.21 35.86
CA ARG A 76 50.55 -29.73 36.41
C ARG A 76 49.53 -28.60 36.67
N ASN A 77 49.99 -27.49 37.25
CA ASN A 77 49.14 -26.32 37.49
C ASN A 77 48.62 -25.69 36.19
N SER A 78 49.45 -25.69 35.14
CA SER A 78 49.06 -25.16 33.82
C SER A 78 48.02 -26.05 33.13
N ILE A 79 48.12 -27.38 33.26
CA ILE A 79 47.12 -28.34 32.73
C ILE A 79 45.77 -28.13 33.43
N GLU A 80 45.79 -27.99 34.76
CA GLU A 80 44.59 -27.76 35.56
C GLU A 80 43.92 -26.41 35.22
N TRP A 81 44.70 -25.33 35.08
CA TRP A 81 44.20 -24.03 34.64
C TRP A 81 43.56 -24.09 33.25
N LEU A 82 44.20 -24.74 32.28
CA LEU A 82 43.64 -24.92 30.93
C LEU A 82 42.34 -25.73 30.93
N SER A 83 42.26 -26.79 31.74
CA SER A 83 41.05 -27.58 31.90
C SER A 83 39.89 -26.74 32.46
N ASN A 84 40.16 -25.92 33.49
CA ASN A 84 39.16 -25.05 34.10
C ASN A 84 38.71 -23.93 33.15
N ALA A 85 39.64 -23.34 32.39
CA ALA A 85 39.33 -22.35 31.36
C ALA A 85 38.48 -22.95 30.23
N GLY A 86 38.81 -24.18 29.80
CA GLY A 86 38.05 -24.93 28.79
C GLY A 86 36.63 -25.23 29.24
N GLU A 87 36.42 -25.68 30.48
CA GLU A 87 35.06 -25.94 31.00
C GLU A 87 34.26 -24.63 31.17
N SER A 88 34.91 -23.55 31.61
CA SER A 88 34.28 -22.22 31.72
C SER A 88 33.82 -21.71 30.36
N LEU A 89 34.65 -21.86 29.32
CA LEU A 89 34.29 -21.49 27.95
C LEU A 89 33.16 -22.37 27.41
N LYS A 90 33.18 -23.68 27.65
CA LYS A 90 32.10 -24.61 27.27
C LYS A 90 30.78 -24.24 27.93
N ASN A 91 30.78 -23.87 29.21
CA ASN A 91 29.58 -23.39 29.89
C ASN A 91 29.06 -22.10 29.25
N LYS A 92 29.95 -21.15 28.97
CA LYS A 92 29.58 -19.90 28.29
C LYS A 92 29.00 -20.15 26.89
N MET A 93 29.56 -21.10 26.13
CA MET A 93 29.00 -21.47 24.83
C MET A 93 27.57 -22.01 24.94
N LYS A 94 27.28 -22.82 25.95
CA LYS A 94 25.92 -23.31 26.21
C LYS A 94 24.94 -22.19 26.56
N GLU A 95 25.39 -21.19 27.32
CA GLU A 95 24.57 -19.99 27.60
C GLU A 95 24.20 -19.24 26.32
N TYR A 96 25.17 -19.04 25.43
CA TYR A 96 24.92 -18.38 24.14
C TYR A 96 24.09 -19.24 23.19
N GLU A 97 24.28 -20.56 23.17
CA GLU A 97 23.42 -21.49 22.42
C GLU A 97 21.95 -21.37 22.87
N GLY A 98 21.72 -21.36 24.19
CA GLY A 98 20.39 -21.11 24.77
C GLY A 98 19.81 -19.77 24.36
N PHE A 99 20.60 -18.69 24.48
CA PHE A 99 20.19 -17.35 24.04
C PHE A 99 19.79 -17.32 22.57
N PHE A 100 20.59 -17.88 21.66
CA PHE A 100 20.30 -17.85 20.22
C PHE A 100 19.05 -18.67 19.88
N SER A 101 18.80 -19.77 20.59
CA SER A 101 17.57 -20.57 20.44
C SER A 101 16.32 -19.77 20.83
N GLU A 102 16.37 -19.08 21.98
CA GLU A 102 15.27 -18.21 22.44
C GLU A 102 15.09 -17.00 21.53
N PHE A 103 16.20 -16.37 21.11
CA PHE A 103 16.18 -15.24 20.18
C PHE A 103 15.57 -15.64 18.84
N ASN A 104 15.97 -16.78 18.28
CA ASN A 104 15.42 -17.27 17.02
C ASN A 104 13.91 -17.57 17.13
N THR A 105 13.50 -18.16 18.25
CA THR A 105 12.08 -18.38 18.56
C THR A 105 11.31 -17.06 18.61
N SER A 106 11.85 -16.04 19.29
CA SER A 106 11.28 -14.70 19.36
C SER A 106 11.19 -14.04 17.98
N MET A 107 12.24 -14.17 17.16
CA MET A 107 12.26 -13.65 15.79
C MET A 107 11.20 -14.29 14.89
N HIS A 108 11.02 -15.61 14.96
CA HIS A 108 9.96 -16.29 14.21
C HIS A 108 8.55 -15.89 14.69
N ALA A 109 8.35 -15.73 16.00
CA ALA A 109 7.08 -15.25 16.53
C ALA A 109 6.77 -13.82 16.04
N ASN A 110 7.77 -12.95 16.04
CA ASN A 110 7.64 -11.58 15.53
C ASN A 110 7.33 -11.56 14.03
N GLU A 111 8.01 -12.41 13.24
CA GLU A 111 7.75 -12.56 11.81
C GLU A 111 6.30 -12.99 11.55
N GLN A 112 5.79 -13.96 12.31
CA GLN A 112 4.40 -14.41 12.23
C GLN A 112 3.41 -13.32 12.64
N GLU A 113 3.68 -12.58 13.73
CA GLU A 113 2.83 -11.48 14.20
C GLU A 113 2.77 -10.35 13.15
N VAL A 114 3.92 -9.93 12.62
CA VAL A 114 3.99 -8.93 11.54
C VAL A 114 3.25 -9.41 10.31
N THR A 115 3.44 -10.67 9.90
CA THR A 115 2.74 -11.25 8.75
C THR A 115 1.23 -11.27 8.97
N ALA A 116 0.76 -11.66 10.15
CA ALA A 116 -0.66 -11.67 10.50
C ALA A 116 -1.27 -10.26 10.47
N ILE A 117 -0.57 -9.26 11.03
CA ILE A 117 -0.99 -7.86 11.01
C ILE A 117 -1.07 -7.33 9.57
N LEU A 118 -0.05 -7.61 8.74
CA LEU A 118 -0.03 -7.18 7.34
C LEU A 118 -1.15 -7.84 6.52
N ASN A 119 -1.42 -9.12 6.74
CA ASN A 119 -2.53 -9.82 6.08
C ASN A 119 -3.89 -9.25 6.51
N ALA A 120 -4.09 -9.00 7.81
CA ALA A 120 -5.31 -8.37 8.31
C ALA A 120 -5.51 -6.97 7.72
N ASN A 121 -4.45 -6.16 7.65
CA ASN A 121 -4.48 -4.84 7.02
C ASN A 121 -4.82 -4.93 5.53
N THR A 122 -4.27 -5.92 4.82
CA THR A 122 -4.55 -6.16 3.40
C THR A 122 -6.04 -6.43 3.16
N GLU A 123 -6.66 -7.32 3.94
CA GLU A 123 -8.09 -7.61 3.83
C GLU A 123 -8.97 -6.41 4.24
N ASN A 124 -8.57 -5.65 5.27
CA ASN A 124 -9.28 -4.42 5.67
C ASN A 124 -9.28 -3.37 4.55
N ILE A 125 -8.12 -3.10 3.94
CA ILE A 125 -7.99 -2.15 2.82
C ILE A 125 -8.86 -2.59 1.64
N LYS A 126 -8.84 -3.87 1.30
CA LYS A 126 -9.65 -4.44 0.22
C LYS A 126 -11.16 -4.28 0.48
N SER A 127 -11.60 -4.45 1.73
CA SER A 127 -12.99 -4.24 2.14
C SER A 127 -13.42 -2.77 2.02
N GLU A 128 -12.58 -1.84 2.49
CA GLU A 128 -12.87 -0.40 2.39
C GLU A 128 -12.88 0.09 0.94
N ILE A 129 -11.98 -0.39 0.07
CA ILE A 129 -12.02 -0.10 -1.37
C ILE A 129 -13.36 -0.54 -1.96
N LYS A 130 -13.81 -1.77 -1.69
CA LYS A 130 -15.08 -2.28 -2.19
C LYS A 130 -16.28 -1.45 -1.70
N LYS A 131 -16.24 -0.96 -0.47
CA LYS A 131 -17.26 -0.07 0.09
C LYS A 131 -17.30 1.27 -0.64
N LEU A 132 -16.13 1.86 -0.91
CA LEU A 132 -16.02 3.11 -1.68
C LEU A 132 -16.51 2.94 -3.12
N GLU A 133 -16.17 1.82 -3.77
CA GLU A 133 -16.67 1.47 -5.11
C GLU A 133 -18.21 1.43 -5.14
N ASN A 134 -18.83 0.76 -4.15
CA ASN A 134 -20.30 0.69 -4.05
C ASN A 134 -20.93 2.07 -3.85
N GLN A 135 -20.34 2.92 -2.99
CA GLN A 135 -20.82 4.30 -2.77
C GLN A 135 -20.72 5.16 -4.04
N LEU A 136 -19.64 4.99 -4.81
CA LEU A 136 -19.46 5.70 -6.07
C LEU A 136 -20.49 5.27 -7.12
N ILE A 137 -20.76 3.97 -7.23
CA ILE A 137 -21.79 3.42 -8.11
C ILE A 137 -23.18 3.95 -7.74
N GLU A 138 -23.52 3.94 -6.45
CA GLU A 138 -24.80 4.46 -5.97
C GLU A 138 -24.98 5.95 -6.27
N THR A 139 -23.96 6.76 -5.98
CA THR A 139 -23.97 8.21 -6.23
C THR A 139 -24.10 8.51 -7.72
N THR A 140 -23.33 7.82 -8.56
CA THR A 140 -23.37 7.97 -10.02
C THR A 140 -24.73 7.58 -10.58
N THR A 141 -25.33 6.50 -10.07
CA THR A 141 -26.66 6.04 -10.48
C THR A 141 -27.72 7.09 -10.12
N LYS A 142 -27.72 7.59 -8.88
CA LYS A 142 -28.63 8.65 -8.43
C LYS A 142 -28.50 9.92 -9.26
N LEU A 143 -27.26 10.32 -9.56
CA LEU A 143 -26.98 11.48 -10.42
C LEU A 143 -27.51 11.28 -11.83
N LEU A 144 -27.23 10.12 -12.45
CA LEU A 144 -27.68 9.80 -13.80
C LEU A 144 -29.21 9.76 -13.91
N THR A 145 -29.88 9.12 -12.94
CA THR A 145 -31.35 9.11 -12.88
C THR A 145 -31.92 10.52 -12.71
N SER A 146 -31.32 11.34 -11.84
CA SER A 146 -31.76 12.73 -11.63
C SER A 146 -31.59 13.56 -12.91
N TYR A 147 -30.47 13.40 -13.62
CA TYR A 147 -30.22 14.08 -14.88
C TYR A 147 -31.19 13.63 -15.98
N GLN A 148 -31.50 12.33 -16.05
CA GLN A 148 -32.49 11.80 -16.99
C GLN A 148 -33.89 12.36 -16.73
N ILE A 149 -34.32 12.45 -15.48
CA ILE A 149 -35.60 13.05 -15.09
C ILE A 149 -35.63 14.52 -15.51
N PHE A 150 -34.58 15.27 -15.19
CA PHE A 150 -34.45 16.68 -15.57
C PHE A 150 -34.56 16.90 -17.08
N LEU A 151 -33.84 16.10 -17.89
CA LEU A 151 -33.89 16.19 -19.35
C LEU A 151 -35.28 15.85 -19.91
N ASN A 152 -35.95 14.83 -19.37
CA ASN A 152 -37.31 14.48 -19.78
C ASN A 152 -38.30 15.61 -19.46
N GLN A 153 -38.23 16.19 -18.26
CA GLN A 153 -39.06 17.34 -17.88
C GLN A 153 -38.81 18.56 -18.77
N ALA A 154 -37.54 18.89 -19.05
CA ALA A 154 -37.19 19.99 -19.94
C ALA A 154 -37.73 19.79 -21.36
N ARG A 155 -37.61 18.56 -21.89
CA ARG A 155 -38.17 18.19 -23.20
C ARG A 155 -39.69 18.31 -23.22
N ASP A 156 -40.37 17.77 -22.21
CA ASP A 156 -41.83 17.77 -22.16
C ASP A 156 -42.37 19.20 -22.00
N ASN A 157 -41.71 20.05 -21.20
CA ASN A 157 -42.01 21.48 -21.09
C ASN A 157 -41.82 22.22 -22.42
N ALA A 158 -40.71 21.98 -23.12
CA ALA A 158 -40.46 22.58 -24.44
C ALA A 158 -41.54 22.15 -25.46
N ASN A 159 -41.90 20.87 -25.48
CA ASN A 159 -42.97 20.35 -26.35
C ASN A 159 -44.33 21.00 -26.04
N ASN A 160 -44.69 21.16 -24.77
CA ASN A 160 -45.92 21.84 -24.36
C ASN A 160 -45.95 23.29 -24.83
N GLN A 161 -44.84 24.03 -24.66
CA GLN A 161 -44.73 25.41 -25.13
C GLN A 161 -44.83 25.51 -26.66
N ILE A 162 -44.14 24.62 -27.39
CA ILE A 162 -44.19 24.56 -28.85
C ILE A 162 -45.63 24.29 -29.33
N ASN A 163 -46.33 23.34 -28.71
CA ASN A 163 -47.70 23.01 -29.08
C ASN A 163 -48.67 24.17 -28.79
N ALA A 164 -48.53 24.84 -27.65
CA ALA A 164 -49.31 26.02 -27.30
C ALA A 164 -49.10 27.15 -28.32
N ASN A 165 -47.84 27.50 -28.60
CA ASN A 165 -47.49 28.54 -29.57
C ASN A 165 -47.97 28.18 -30.99
N LYS A 166 -47.86 26.91 -31.39
CA LYS A 166 -48.36 26.44 -32.68
C LYS A 166 -49.87 26.62 -32.79
N GLN A 167 -50.63 26.29 -31.74
CA GLN A 167 -52.08 26.48 -31.74
C GLN A 167 -52.46 27.96 -31.79
N GLU A 168 -51.77 28.82 -31.03
CA GLU A 168 -51.96 30.26 -31.06
C GLU A 168 -51.71 30.85 -32.45
N VAL A 169 -50.59 30.49 -33.08
CA VAL A 169 -50.25 30.91 -34.45
C VAL A 169 -51.31 30.43 -35.46
N LEU A 170 -51.78 29.18 -35.35
CA LEU A 170 -52.83 28.66 -36.24
C LEU A 170 -54.16 29.41 -36.07
N ASN A 171 -54.53 29.76 -34.83
CA ASN A 171 -55.73 30.55 -34.54
C ASN A 171 -55.62 31.94 -35.17
N ASN A 172 -54.48 32.63 -34.97
CA ASN A 172 -54.22 33.95 -35.53
C ASN A 172 -54.26 33.96 -37.07
N ILE A 173 -53.60 32.98 -37.71
CA ILE A 173 -53.63 32.84 -39.18
C ILE A 173 -55.06 32.59 -39.68
N THR A 174 -55.85 31.79 -38.96
CA THR A 174 -57.24 31.52 -39.33
C THR A 174 -58.11 32.77 -39.22
N GLN A 175 -57.92 33.57 -38.16
CA GLN A 175 -58.61 34.84 -37.97
C GLN A 175 -58.26 35.85 -39.07
N GLU A 176 -56.98 36.06 -39.35
CA GLU A 176 -56.49 36.94 -40.43
C GLU A 176 -57.02 36.50 -41.80
N LYS A 177 -57.01 35.19 -42.09
CA LYS A 177 -57.57 34.65 -43.33
C LYS A 177 -59.07 34.96 -43.46
N ASN A 178 -59.84 34.81 -42.39
CA ASN A 178 -61.27 35.11 -42.41
C ASN A 178 -61.52 36.61 -42.61
N GLN A 179 -60.74 37.47 -41.93
CA GLN A 179 -60.80 38.92 -42.09
C GLN A 179 -60.51 39.34 -43.54
N ALA A 180 -59.40 38.88 -44.10
CA ALA A 180 -59.05 39.16 -45.50
C ALA A 180 -60.12 38.64 -46.48
N THR A 181 -60.71 37.47 -46.21
CA THR A 181 -61.78 36.92 -47.05
C THR A 181 -63.03 37.81 -47.02
N SER A 182 -63.42 38.31 -45.84
CA SER A 182 -64.54 39.25 -45.68
C SER A 182 -64.28 40.57 -46.40
N GLU A 183 -63.09 41.16 -46.25
CA GLU A 183 -62.69 42.40 -46.93
C GLU A 183 -62.73 42.26 -48.46
N ILE A 184 -62.24 41.13 -48.99
CA ILE A 184 -62.30 40.83 -50.44
C ILE A 184 -63.75 40.71 -50.91
N ILE A 185 -64.64 40.08 -50.13
CA ILE A 185 -66.06 39.96 -50.48
C ILE A 185 -66.74 41.33 -50.51
N GLU A 186 -66.44 42.20 -49.55
CA GLU A 186 -66.99 43.55 -49.47
C GLU A 186 -66.52 44.44 -50.63
N ALA A 187 -65.22 44.39 -50.96
CA ALA A 187 -64.67 45.07 -52.14
C ALA A 187 -65.37 44.62 -53.43
N LYS A 188 -65.54 43.31 -53.64
CA LYS A 188 -66.25 42.77 -54.82
C LYS A 188 -67.70 43.23 -54.92
N LYS A 189 -68.42 43.32 -53.80
CA LYS A 189 -69.80 43.83 -53.78
C LYS A 189 -69.85 45.31 -54.18
N THR A 190 -68.91 46.10 -53.66
CA THR A 190 -68.76 47.52 -53.97
C THR A 190 -68.47 47.73 -55.46
N ASP A 191 -67.51 46.99 -56.01
CA ASP A 191 -67.18 47.03 -57.44
C ASP A 191 -68.39 46.69 -58.32
N HIS A 192 -69.13 45.62 -57.97
CA HIS A 192 -70.34 45.23 -58.70
C HIS A 192 -71.41 46.32 -58.68
N PHE A 193 -71.61 46.97 -57.53
CA PHE A 193 -72.54 48.09 -57.40
C PHE A 193 -72.12 49.30 -58.25
N ILE A 194 -70.83 49.65 -58.23
CA ILE A 194 -70.25 50.72 -59.05
C ILE A 194 -70.46 50.40 -60.54
N ILE A 195 -70.12 49.19 -60.98
CA ILE A 195 -70.30 48.76 -62.39
C ILE A 195 -71.76 48.87 -62.82
N LYS A 196 -72.70 48.37 -62.02
CA LYS A 196 -74.15 48.51 -62.32
C LYS A 196 -74.58 49.97 -62.45
N THR A 197 -74.11 50.83 -61.56
CA THR A 197 -74.42 52.26 -61.57
C THR A 197 -73.87 52.93 -62.83
N LEU A 198 -72.62 52.63 -63.20
CA LEU A 198 -71.99 53.14 -64.42
C LEU A 198 -72.73 52.69 -65.69
N ILE A 199 -73.17 51.43 -65.75
CA ILE A 199 -73.98 50.91 -66.86
C ILE A 199 -75.32 51.66 -66.97
N PHE A 200 -76.04 51.82 -65.85
CA PHE A 200 -77.32 52.53 -65.81
C PHE A 200 -77.20 53.98 -66.29
N LEU A 201 -76.18 54.70 -65.83
CA LEU A 201 -75.91 56.08 -66.25
C LEU A 201 -75.60 56.19 -67.75
N ARG A 202 -74.90 55.21 -68.34
CA ARG A 202 -74.63 55.18 -69.79
C ARG A 202 -75.89 54.95 -70.61
N LEU A 203 -76.76 54.03 -70.17
CA LEU A 203 -78.01 53.72 -70.87
C LEU A 203 -78.98 54.92 -70.88
N ASN A 204 -79.12 55.65 -69.77
CA ASN A 204 -80.01 56.82 -69.70
C ASN A 204 -79.53 58.04 -70.49
N LYS A 205 -78.24 58.14 -70.84
CA LYS A 205 -77.73 59.22 -71.72
C LYS A 205 -77.96 58.95 -73.22
N ALA A 206 -78.35 57.73 -73.58
CA ALA A 206 -78.55 57.31 -74.96
C ALA A 206 -80.02 57.37 -75.43
N CYS A 207 -80.94 57.78 -74.55
CA CYS A 207 -82.36 58.07 -74.85
C CYS A 207 -82.60 59.58 -74.84
#